data_AF-A0A2V4E200-F1
#
_entry.id   AF-A0A2V4E200-F1
#
_cell.length_a   1.000
_cell.length_b   1.000
_cell.length_c   1.000
_cell.angle_alpha   90.00
_cell.angle_beta   90.00
_cell.angle_gamma   90.00
#
_symmetry.space_group_name_H-M   'P 1'
#
loop_
_entity.id
_entity.type
_entity.pdbx_description
1 polymer ?
#
loop_
_entity_poly.entity_id
_entity_poly.type
_entity_poly.pdbx_seq_one_letter_code
_entity_poly.pdbx_strand_id
1 'polypeptide(L)'
;MKKYKNYFAFLSFGLLMLSFSCLAEPKVIHVLVALCDNKYQAIAPVPAAIGNGQDPKNNLYWGAAYGFKTYFAKQKEWQVLQVNKPNKGKILEEIIYKHQSKDVYLIAQAYDGKYINDTVDDFISYSAGKKSASFLIDKTQIEAGAKAHLVVYVGHDALMEWSWWNYLPDSWRWYTLSKAEQEKQKTRYAAVFACKSQKYFTPPLSRLGITPLILTLHRMAPEAYSIHAMISSLLNGEAKDETRLKVATAYSQYQKLSKPALHIFTTEYSQ
;
A
#
# COMPACT_ATOMS: atom_id res chain seq x y z
N MET A 1 54.47 32.62 -57.67
CA MET A 1 53.58 31.44 -57.46
C MET A 1 54.26 30.53 -56.44
N LYS A 2 53.72 30.08 -55.30
CA LYS A 2 52.44 30.12 -54.60
C LYS A 2 52.81 30.03 -53.10
N LYS A 3 52.26 30.88 -52.23
CA LYS A 3 52.32 30.72 -50.76
C LYS A 3 51.14 29.84 -50.35
N TYR A 4 51.39 28.65 -49.80
CA TYR A 4 50.35 27.84 -49.18
C TYR A 4 50.09 28.36 -47.75
N LYS A 5 48.86 28.83 -47.51
CA LYS A 5 48.34 29.17 -46.18
C LYS A 5 47.90 27.88 -45.50
N ASN A 6 48.54 27.53 -44.38
CA ASN A 6 48.08 26.48 -43.48
C ASN A 6 46.86 26.99 -42.70
N TYR A 7 45.66 26.54 -43.09
CA TYR A 7 44.47 26.70 -42.26
C TYR A 7 44.39 25.49 -41.32
N PHE A 8 44.86 25.68 -40.09
CA PHE A 8 44.57 24.77 -38.98
C PHE A 8 43.09 24.97 -38.60
N ALA A 9 42.20 24.18 -39.19
CA ALA A 9 40.81 24.09 -38.76
C ALA A 9 40.75 23.28 -37.47
N PHE A 10 40.69 23.96 -36.32
CA PHE A 10 40.32 23.34 -35.05
C PHE A 10 38.84 22.93 -35.14
N LEU A 11 38.57 21.69 -35.52
CA LEU A 11 37.25 21.09 -35.41
C LEU A 11 37.05 20.71 -33.93
N SER A 12 36.50 21.63 -33.13
CA SER A 12 36.05 21.31 -31.78
C SER A 12 34.83 20.40 -31.88
N PHE A 13 35.07 19.09 -31.83
CA PHE A 13 34.02 18.08 -31.73
C PHE A 13 33.42 18.17 -30.32
N GLY A 14 32.41 19.03 -30.17
CA GLY A 14 31.62 19.12 -28.94
C GLY A 14 30.85 17.82 -28.77
N LEU A 15 31.37 16.92 -27.93
CA LEU A 15 30.67 15.73 -27.49
C LEU A 15 29.48 16.19 -26.63
N LEU A 16 28.32 16.39 -27.26
CA LEU A 16 27.06 16.68 -26.59
C LEU A 16 26.65 15.40 -25.85
N MET A 17 27.12 15.25 -24.60
CA MET A 17 26.65 14.22 -23.69
C MET A 17 25.17 14.51 -23.41
N LEU A 18 24.30 13.89 -24.20
CA LEU A 18 22.88 13.73 -23.89
C LEU A 18 22.80 12.86 -22.64
N SER A 19 22.91 13.51 -21.49
CA SER A 19 22.59 12.93 -20.20
C SER A 19 21.09 12.62 -20.22
N PHE A 20 20.73 11.44 -20.72
CA PHE A 20 19.42 10.87 -20.45
C PHE A 20 19.34 10.70 -18.94
N SER A 21 18.67 11.63 -18.26
CA SER A 21 18.23 11.43 -16.89
C SER A 21 17.35 10.20 -16.91
N CYS A 22 17.90 9.05 -16.50
CA CYS A 22 17.12 7.89 -16.13
C CYS A 22 16.34 8.30 -14.88
N LEU A 23 15.21 8.97 -15.07
CA LEU A 23 14.31 9.30 -13.98
C LEU A 23 13.78 7.96 -13.48
N ALA A 24 14.11 7.63 -12.24
CA ALA A 24 13.58 6.44 -11.59
C ALA A 24 12.04 6.52 -11.59
N GLU A 25 11.38 5.40 -11.86
CA GLU A 25 9.91 5.35 -11.77
C GLU A 25 9.48 5.79 -10.36
N PRO A 26 8.41 6.60 -10.23
CA PRO A 26 7.95 7.09 -8.95
C PRO A 26 7.55 5.92 -8.04
N LYS A 27 7.76 6.07 -6.73
CA LYS A 27 7.30 5.07 -5.77
C LYS A 27 5.78 5.14 -5.65
N VAL A 28 5.13 3.98 -5.67
CA VAL A 28 3.66 3.88 -5.53
C VAL A 28 3.31 3.02 -4.32
N ILE A 29 2.44 3.54 -3.47
CA ILE A 29 1.81 2.85 -2.34
C ILE A 29 0.34 2.66 -2.66
N HIS A 30 -0.15 1.43 -2.61
CA HIS A 30 -1.56 1.11 -2.89
C HIS A 30 -2.24 0.61 -1.62
N VAL A 31 -3.24 1.34 -1.14
CA VAL A 31 -3.98 1.03 0.09
C VAL A 31 -5.41 0.61 -0.26
N LEU A 32 -5.78 -0.60 0.12
CA LEU A 32 -7.12 -1.15 -0.01
C LEU A 32 -7.76 -1.15 1.37
N VAL A 33 -8.85 -0.40 1.51
CA VAL A 33 -9.60 -0.29 2.76
C VAL A 33 -10.94 -1.01 2.61
N ALA A 34 -11.06 -2.20 3.17
CA ALA A 34 -12.35 -2.89 3.28
C ALA A 34 -13.19 -2.20 4.35
N LEU A 35 -14.23 -1.45 3.93
CA LEU A 35 -15.03 -0.65 4.85
C LEU A 35 -15.73 -1.51 5.90
N CYS A 36 -15.79 -1.03 7.14
CA CYS A 36 -16.41 -1.73 8.27
C CYS A 36 -17.91 -1.95 8.01
N ASP A 37 -18.40 -3.17 8.15
CA ASP A 37 -19.81 -3.48 7.85
C ASP A 37 -20.42 -4.47 8.85
N ASN A 38 -21.35 -3.99 9.69
CA ASN A 38 -22.05 -4.80 10.68
C ASN A 38 -22.96 -5.87 10.06
N LYS A 39 -23.39 -5.68 8.81
CA LYS A 39 -24.38 -6.53 8.14
C LYS A 39 -23.72 -7.66 7.36
N TYR A 40 -22.63 -7.36 6.67
CA TYR A 40 -21.98 -8.28 5.73
C TYR A 40 -20.68 -8.89 6.26
N GLN A 41 -20.15 -8.41 7.39
CA GLN A 41 -18.94 -8.95 8.01
C GLN A 41 -19.27 -9.54 9.37
N ALA A 42 -18.59 -10.63 9.75
CA ALA A 42 -18.76 -11.30 11.03
C ALA A 42 -18.03 -10.55 12.18
N ILE A 43 -18.08 -9.23 12.17
CA ILE A 43 -17.43 -8.38 13.17
C ILE A 43 -18.25 -8.32 14.45
N ALA A 44 -17.59 -8.01 15.57
CA ALA A 44 -18.30 -7.50 16.72
C ALA A 44 -19.00 -6.18 16.31
N PRO A 45 -20.33 -6.05 16.49
CA PRO A 45 -21.04 -4.88 15.99
C PRO A 45 -20.48 -3.58 16.57
N VAL A 46 -20.23 -2.62 15.69
CA VAL A 46 -19.88 -1.24 16.05
C VAL A 46 -21.13 -0.35 15.94
N PRO A 47 -21.13 0.89 16.45
CA PRO A 47 -22.26 1.80 16.24
C PRO A 47 -22.67 1.92 14.77
N ALA A 48 -23.97 1.88 14.48
CA ALA A 48 -24.49 1.82 13.11
C ALA A 48 -23.97 2.93 12.19
N ALA A 49 -23.72 4.13 12.75
CA ALA A 49 -23.17 5.26 12.00
C ALA A 49 -21.78 5.01 11.39
N ILE A 50 -20.96 4.15 12.01
CA ILE A 50 -19.59 3.86 11.58
C ILE A 50 -19.41 2.43 11.05
N GLY A 51 -20.44 1.58 11.21
CA GLY A 51 -20.48 0.18 10.77
C GLY A 51 -21.33 -0.07 9.53
N ASN A 52 -21.58 0.96 8.71
CA ASN A 52 -22.22 0.82 7.41
C ASN A 52 -21.15 0.80 6.31
N GLY A 53 -20.92 -0.36 5.69
CA GLY A 53 -19.89 -0.55 4.67
C GLY A 53 -20.20 0.11 3.33
N GLN A 54 -21.41 0.63 3.15
CA GLN A 54 -21.83 1.38 1.97
C GLN A 54 -21.79 2.91 2.18
N ASP A 55 -21.40 3.37 3.38
CA ASP A 55 -21.28 4.79 3.71
C ASP A 55 -19.83 5.19 3.97
N PRO A 56 -19.03 5.47 2.91
CA PRO A 56 -17.62 5.85 3.08
C PRO A 56 -17.47 7.11 3.93
N LYS A 57 -18.44 8.03 3.94
CA LYS A 57 -18.32 9.31 4.65
C LYS A 57 -18.19 9.13 6.15
N ASN A 58 -18.88 8.16 6.72
CA ASN A 58 -18.90 7.95 8.18
C ASN A 58 -18.19 6.65 8.61
N ASN A 59 -17.79 5.79 7.67
CA ASN A 59 -17.23 4.48 7.98
C ASN A 59 -16.00 4.55 8.89
N LEU A 60 -15.93 3.62 9.86
CA LEU A 60 -14.87 3.50 10.87
C LEU A 60 -13.47 3.52 10.26
N TYR A 61 -13.24 2.83 9.14
CA TYR A 61 -11.91 2.69 8.54
C TYR A 61 -11.59 3.76 7.50
N TRP A 62 -12.52 4.65 7.17
CA TRP A 62 -12.34 5.63 6.09
C TRP A 62 -12.69 7.06 6.50
N GLY A 63 -13.96 7.38 6.68
CA GLY A 63 -14.45 8.74 6.90
C GLY A 63 -14.61 9.14 8.38
N ALA A 64 -14.65 8.17 9.30
CA ALA A 64 -14.64 8.46 10.73
C ALA A 64 -13.33 9.12 11.20
N ALA A 65 -13.30 9.63 12.44
CA ALA A 65 -12.22 10.45 13.01
C ALA A 65 -10.78 10.04 12.64
N TYR A 66 -10.45 8.76 12.83
CA TYR A 66 -9.14 8.17 12.53
C TYR A 66 -9.16 7.21 11.32
N GLY A 67 -10.27 7.22 10.56
CA GLY A 67 -10.35 6.54 9.28
C GLY A 67 -9.37 7.12 8.27
N PHE A 68 -9.01 6.33 7.26
CA PHE A 68 -7.93 6.63 6.33
C PHE A 68 -8.03 8.03 5.70
N LYS A 69 -9.17 8.34 5.06
CA LYS A 69 -9.39 9.65 4.42
C LYS A 69 -9.29 10.79 5.42
N THR A 70 -10.01 10.70 6.53
CA THR A 70 -10.11 11.80 7.51
C THR A 70 -8.79 12.05 8.21
N TYR A 71 -8.01 10.99 8.46
CA TYR A 71 -6.69 11.11 9.05
C TYR A 71 -5.66 11.67 8.05
N PHE A 72 -5.59 11.11 6.83
CA PHE A 72 -4.62 11.54 5.81
C PHE A 72 -4.86 12.97 5.33
N ALA A 73 -6.11 13.43 5.30
CA ALA A 73 -6.44 14.83 4.97
C ALA A 73 -5.80 15.86 5.94
N LYS A 74 -5.37 15.43 7.14
CA LYS A 74 -4.71 16.29 8.14
C LYS A 74 -3.18 16.26 8.05
N GLN A 75 -2.62 15.36 7.24
CA GLN A 75 -1.17 15.16 7.14
C GLN A 75 -0.59 16.11 6.10
N LYS A 76 0.27 17.03 6.56
CA LYS A 76 0.72 18.17 5.76
C LYS A 76 1.65 17.78 4.62
N GLU A 77 2.27 16.62 4.69
CA GLU A 77 3.18 16.11 3.68
C GLU A 77 2.46 15.43 2.50
N TRP A 78 1.15 15.22 2.58
CA TRP A 78 0.35 14.61 1.53
C TRP A 78 -0.60 15.63 0.89
N GLN A 79 -0.43 15.85 -0.41
CA GLN A 79 -1.35 16.66 -1.22
C GLN A 79 -2.35 15.75 -1.93
N VAL A 80 -3.63 16.06 -1.86
CA VAL A 80 -4.65 15.38 -2.67
C VAL A 80 -4.55 15.87 -4.11
N LEU A 81 -4.31 14.97 -5.05
CA LEU A 81 -4.35 15.26 -6.48
C LEU A 81 -5.74 15.02 -7.07
N GLN A 82 -6.39 13.93 -6.68
CA GLN A 82 -7.67 13.52 -7.25
C GLN A 82 -8.51 12.74 -6.24
N VAL A 83 -9.83 12.94 -6.32
CA VAL A 83 -10.83 12.15 -5.59
C VAL A 83 -11.82 11.59 -6.61
N ASN A 84 -11.86 10.27 -6.74
CA ASN A 84 -12.74 9.55 -7.64
C ASN A 84 -13.87 8.89 -6.87
N LYS A 85 -15.07 8.89 -7.44
CA LYS A 85 -16.24 8.18 -6.92
C LYS A 85 -16.80 7.28 -8.03
N PRO A 86 -16.31 6.05 -8.15
CA PRO A 86 -16.81 5.13 -9.16
C PRO A 86 -18.32 4.92 -9.01
N ASN A 87 -19.05 4.99 -10.12
CA ASN A 87 -20.51 4.86 -10.10
C ASN A 87 -20.99 3.39 -10.00
N LYS A 88 -20.09 2.42 -10.16
CA LYS A 88 -20.37 0.99 -10.17
C LYS A 88 -19.16 0.21 -9.64
N GLY A 89 -19.43 -0.99 -9.14
CA GLY A 89 -18.41 -1.93 -8.69
C GLY A 89 -18.21 -1.90 -7.17
N LYS A 90 -17.09 -2.49 -6.74
CA LYS A 90 -16.76 -2.71 -5.33
C LYS A 90 -16.05 -1.53 -4.65
N ILE A 91 -15.66 -0.49 -5.39
CA ILE A 91 -14.95 0.68 -4.84
C ILE A 91 -15.92 1.86 -4.82
N LEU A 92 -16.10 2.48 -3.66
CA LEU A 92 -17.03 3.60 -3.45
C LEU A 92 -16.35 4.97 -3.53
N GLU A 93 -15.08 5.03 -3.13
CA GLU A 93 -14.28 6.23 -3.20
C GLU A 93 -12.81 5.86 -3.37
N GLU A 94 -12.09 6.68 -4.11
CA GLU A 94 -10.65 6.54 -4.31
C GLU A 94 -10.00 7.91 -4.19
N ILE A 95 -8.85 7.97 -3.53
CA ILE A 95 -8.10 9.21 -3.35
C ILE A 95 -6.66 8.97 -3.75
N ILE A 96 -6.16 9.84 -4.61
CA ILE A 96 -4.78 9.84 -5.06
C ILE A 96 -4.06 11.01 -4.40
N TYR A 97 -3.03 10.68 -3.62
CA TYR A 97 -2.18 11.64 -2.94
C TYR A 97 -0.78 11.67 -3.55
N LYS A 98 -0.15 12.83 -3.50
CA LYS A 98 1.26 13.05 -3.80
C LYS A 98 2.00 13.50 -2.55
N HIS A 99 3.14 12.89 -2.28
CA HIS A 99 4.02 13.38 -1.23
C HIS A 99 4.69 14.69 -1.67
N GLN A 100 4.68 15.72 -0.83
CA GLN A 100 5.12 17.07 -1.22
C GLN A 100 6.62 17.19 -1.49
N SER A 101 7.45 16.39 -0.81
CA SER A 101 8.92 16.45 -0.93
C SER A 101 9.59 15.19 -1.47
N LYS A 102 8.81 14.16 -1.84
CA LYS A 102 9.33 12.87 -2.32
C LYS A 102 8.54 12.45 -3.56
N ASP A 103 9.19 11.81 -4.52
CA ASP A 103 8.51 11.31 -5.72
C ASP A 103 7.71 10.03 -5.44
N VAL A 104 6.63 10.20 -4.66
CA VAL A 104 5.80 9.11 -4.13
C VAL A 104 4.33 9.43 -4.38
N TYR A 105 3.60 8.46 -4.94
CA TYR A 105 2.14 8.47 -5.00
C TYR A 105 1.57 7.49 -3.98
N LEU A 106 0.48 7.90 -3.33
CA LEU A 106 -0.32 7.03 -2.49
C LEU A 106 -1.73 6.99 -3.07
N ILE A 107 -2.18 5.80 -3.42
CA ILE A 107 -3.52 5.57 -3.95
C ILE A 107 -4.27 4.77 -2.91
N ALA A 108 -5.37 5.32 -2.41
CA ALA A 108 -6.20 4.68 -1.40
C ALA A 108 -7.62 4.47 -1.93
N GLN A 109 -8.13 3.25 -1.81
CA GLN A 109 -9.44 2.85 -2.30
C GLN A 109 -10.30 2.34 -1.15
N ALA A 110 -11.49 2.94 -1.00
CA ALA A 110 -12.53 2.51 -0.08
C ALA A 110 -13.41 1.46 -0.77
N TYR A 111 -13.23 0.21 -0.39
CA TYR A 111 -14.03 -0.91 -0.88
C TYR A 111 -15.32 -1.01 -0.08
N ASP A 112 -16.46 -1.09 -0.76
CA ASP A 112 -17.75 -1.41 -0.16
C ASP A 112 -17.60 -2.65 0.74
N GLY A 113 -17.97 -2.50 2.01
CA GLY A 113 -17.74 -3.51 3.04
C GLY A 113 -18.41 -4.85 2.76
N LYS A 114 -19.43 -4.90 1.90
CA LYS A 114 -20.04 -6.14 1.39
C LYS A 114 -19.07 -6.99 0.57
N TYR A 115 -18.09 -6.36 -0.08
CA TYR A 115 -17.13 -6.98 -1.00
C TYR A 115 -15.76 -7.20 -0.33
N ILE A 116 -15.74 -7.53 0.97
CA ILE A 116 -14.50 -7.78 1.71
C ILE A 116 -13.69 -8.93 1.10
N ASN A 117 -14.35 -9.99 0.63
CA ASN A 117 -13.67 -11.12 -0.03
C ASN A 117 -13.00 -10.69 -1.34
N ASP A 118 -13.68 -9.86 -2.14
CA ASP A 118 -13.09 -9.26 -3.34
C ASP A 118 -11.96 -8.28 -3.02
N THR A 119 -11.94 -7.70 -1.81
CA THR A 119 -10.86 -6.82 -1.34
C THR A 119 -9.62 -7.65 -0.99
N VAL A 120 -9.81 -8.80 -0.33
CA VAL A 120 -8.73 -9.76 -0.05
C VAL A 120 -8.17 -10.36 -1.35
N ASP A 121 -9.03 -10.72 -2.30
CA ASP A 121 -8.62 -11.22 -3.62
C ASP A 121 -7.78 -10.19 -4.38
N ASP A 122 -8.23 -8.93 -4.42
CA ASP A 122 -7.47 -7.85 -5.03
C ASP A 122 -6.14 -7.63 -4.30
N PHE A 123 -6.15 -7.60 -2.97
CA PHE A 123 -4.93 -7.43 -2.17
C PHE A 123 -3.90 -8.53 -2.48
N ILE A 124 -4.32 -9.79 -2.51
CA ILE A 124 -3.43 -10.92 -2.81
C ILE A 124 -2.95 -10.85 -4.25
N SER A 125 -3.84 -10.58 -5.21
CA SER A 125 -3.50 -10.45 -6.65
C SER A 125 -2.53 -9.32 -6.93
N TYR A 126 -2.72 -8.15 -6.30
CA TYR A 126 -1.83 -7.01 -6.38
C TYR A 126 -0.46 -7.33 -5.78
N SER A 127 -0.46 -7.92 -4.58
CA SER A 127 0.78 -8.26 -3.88
C SER A 127 1.55 -9.38 -4.60
N ALA A 128 0.87 -10.31 -5.26
CA ALA A 128 1.44 -11.37 -6.11
C ALA A 128 2.04 -10.86 -7.43
N GLY A 129 1.86 -9.56 -7.74
CA GLY A 129 2.29 -9.01 -9.02
C GLY A 129 1.45 -9.46 -10.21
N LYS A 130 0.22 -9.97 -10.00
CA LYS A 130 -0.63 -10.57 -11.05
C LYS A 130 -1.74 -9.65 -11.56
N LYS A 131 -2.04 -8.57 -10.83
CA LYS A 131 -3.02 -7.55 -11.23
C LYS A 131 -2.40 -6.17 -11.13
N SER A 132 -2.71 -5.26 -12.04
CA SER A 132 -2.34 -3.83 -11.95
C SER A 132 -3.59 -2.97 -11.98
N ALA A 133 -3.48 -1.76 -11.45
CA ALA A 133 -4.50 -0.73 -11.60
C ALA A 133 -3.82 0.54 -12.13
N SER A 134 -4.44 1.16 -13.14
CA SER A 134 -3.86 2.32 -13.83
C SER A 134 -4.68 3.57 -13.57
N PHE A 135 -4.01 4.65 -13.23
CA PHE A 135 -4.61 5.92 -12.86
C PHE A 135 -4.05 7.03 -13.73
N LEU A 136 -4.92 7.70 -14.48
CA LEU A 136 -4.56 8.88 -15.24
C LEU A 136 -4.69 10.11 -14.33
N ILE A 137 -3.57 10.75 -14.03
CA ILE A 137 -3.50 11.99 -13.27
C ILE A 137 -2.96 13.06 -14.22
N ASP A 138 -3.82 14.02 -14.58
CA ASP A 138 -3.58 14.97 -15.67
C ASP A 138 -3.22 14.26 -16.99
N LYS A 139 -1.93 14.14 -17.30
CA LYS A 139 -1.40 13.48 -18.51
C LYS A 139 -0.44 12.32 -18.19
N THR A 140 -0.26 12.01 -16.91
CA THR A 140 0.67 10.98 -16.45
C THR A 140 -0.11 9.76 -15.98
N GLN A 141 0.25 8.61 -16.52
CA GLN A 141 -0.28 7.32 -16.10
C GLN A 141 0.53 6.78 -14.91
N ILE A 142 -0.13 6.54 -13.79
CA ILE A 142 0.46 5.94 -12.59
C ILE A 142 -0.08 4.52 -12.42
N GLU A 143 0.83 3.56 -12.30
CA GLU A 143 0.50 2.15 -12.12
C GLU A 143 0.61 1.73 -10.64
N ALA A 144 -0.48 1.23 -10.08
CA ALA A 144 -0.52 0.60 -8.75
C ALA A 144 -0.69 -0.92 -8.84
N GLY A 145 -0.90 -1.57 -7.69
CA GLY A 145 -1.04 -3.01 -7.63
C GLY A 145 0.29 -3.73 -7.88
N ALA A 146 0.39 -4.52 -8.94
CA ALA A 146 1.61 -5.23 -9.35
C ALA A 146 2.79 -4.32 -9.73
N LYS A 147 2.61 -2.99 -9.74
CA LYS A 147 3.68 -2.00 -9.89
C LYS A 147 3.93 -1.19 -8.61
N ALA A 148 3.10 -1.36 -7.59
CA ALA A 148 3.31 -0.72 -6.30
C ALA A 148 4.51 -1.34 -5.56
N HIS A 149 5.21 -0.48 -4.82
CA HIS A 149 6.29 -0.86 -3.93
C HIS A 149 5.75 -1.43 -2.61
N LEU A 150 4.59 -0.94 -2.20
CA LEU A 150 3.86 -1.39 -1.02
C LEU A 150 2.38 -1.53 -1.35
N VAL A 151 1.80 -2.68 -1.03
CA VAL A 151 0.36 -2.90 -1.04
C VAL A 151 -0.11 -3.09 0.41
N VAL A 152 -1.16 -2.38 0.82
CA VAL A 152 -1.66 -2.36 2.19
C VAL A 152 -3.12 -2.80 2.20
N TYR A 153 -3.44 -3.76 3.05
CA TYR A 153 -4.83 -4.10 3.40
C TYR A 153 -5.19 -3.48 4.76
N VAL A 154 -6.40 -2.92 4.85
CA VAL A 154 -6.94 -2.31 6.06
C VAL A 154 -8.38 -2.75 6.25
N GLY A 155 -8.72 -3.23 7.44
CA GLY A 155 -10.11 -3.49 7.82
C GLY A 155 -10.28 -4.74 8.67
N HIS A 156 -11.44 -5.38 8.58
CA HIS A 156 -11.68 -6.68 9.20
C HIS A 156 -10.83 -7.77 8.56
N ASP A 157 -10.43 -8.80 9.31
CA ASP A 157 -9.67 -9.93 8.76
C ASP A 157 -10.64 -11.00 8.25
N ALA A 158 -11.02 -10.91 6.97
CA ALA A 158 -11.87 -11.90 6.32
C ALA A 158 -11.29 -13.33 6.33
N LEU A 159 -9.97 -13.50 6.43
CA LEU A 159 -9.36 -14.83 6.49
C LEU A 159 -9.56 -15.48 7.87
N MET A 160 -10.10 -14.76 8.86
CA MET A 160 -10.59 -15.35 10.10
C MET A 160 -11.84 -16.22 9.90
N GLU A 161 -12.66 -15.89 8.90
CA GLU A 161 -13.89 -16.62 8.56
C GLU A 161 -13.69 -17.57 7.38
N TRP A 162 -12.81 -17.22 6.44
CA TRP A 162 -12.68 -17.94 5.17
C TRP A 162 -11.27 -18.46 4.86
N SER A 163 -11.26 -19.55 4.11
CA SER A 163 -10.11 -20.15 3.42
C SER A 163 -9.24 -19.21 2.60
N TRP A 164 -7.94 -19.07 2.91
CA TRP A 164 -6.99 -18.39 2.02
C TRP A 164 -6.82 -19.13 0.67
N TRP A 165 -7.09 -20.43 0.63
CA TRP A 165 -6.91 -21.28 -0.57
C TRP A 165 -7.74 -20.80 -1.77
N ASN A 166 -8.85 -20.09 -1.55
CA ASN A 166 -9.70 -19.57 -2.62
C ASN A 166 -9.04 -18.39 -3.36
N TYR A 167 -8.04 -17.75 -2.77
CA TYR A 167 -7.42 -16.53 -3.29
C TYR A 167 -6.03 -16.76 -3.88
N LEU A 168 -5.46 -17.96 -3.71
CA LEU A 168 -4.09 -18.25 -4.15
C LEU A 168 -4.03 -19.50 -5.03
N PRO A 169 -4.09 -19.33 -6.37
CA PRO A 169 -3.84 -20.41 -7.31
C PRO A 169 -2.41 -20.97 -7.20
N ASP A 170 -2.24 -22.28 -7.38
CA ASP A 170 -0.93 -22.94 -7.32
C ASP A 170 0.08 -22.41 -8.34
N SER A 171 -0.41 -21.91 -9.48
CA SER A 171 0.40 -21.29 -10.53
C SER A 171 1.08 -19.98 -10.10
N TRP A 172 0.63 -19.36 -9.00
CA TRP A 172 1.18 -18.08 -8.50
C TRP A 172 2.28 -18.26 -7.44
N ARG A 173 2.52 -19.49 -6.98
CA ARG A 173 3.46 -19.77 -5.90
C ARG A 173 4.88 -19.37 -6.28
N TRP A 174 5.66 -18.90 -5.32
CA TRP A 174 7.04 -18.42 -5.48
C TRP A 174 7.92 -19.33 -6.35
N TYR A 175 7.85 -20.65 -6.13
CA TYR A 175 8.68 -21.62 -6.85
C TYR A 175 8.31 -21.80 -8.33
N THR A 176 7.14 -21.32 -8.78
CA THR A 176 6.73 -21.35 -10.19
C THR A 176 7.23 -20.13 -10.96
N LEU A 177 7.68 -19.09 -10.26
CA LEU A 177 8.17 -17.85 -10.87
C LEU A 177 9.57 -18.03 -11.46
N SER A 178 9.83 -17.38 -12.59
CA SER A 178 11.19 -17.23 -13.12
C SER A 178 12.09 -16.47 -12.15
N LYS A 179 13.42 -16.61 -12.28
CA LYS A 179 14.38 -15.88 -11.44
C LYS A 179 14.16 -14.35 -11.49
N ALA A 180 13.85 -13.79 -12.66
CA ALA A 180 13.59 -12.36 -12.81
C ALA A 180 12.31 -11.92 -12.08
N GLU A 181 11.25 -12.73 -12.14
CA GLU A 181 10.02 -12.48 -11.39
C GLU A 181 10.25 -12.60 -9.88
N GLN A 182 11.03 -13.58 -9.44
CA GLN A 182 11.43 -13.75 -8.04
C GLN A 182 12.18 -12.52 -7.49
N GLU A 183 13.17 -12.02 -8.22
CA GLU A 183 13.90 -10.80 -7.80
C GLU A 183 12.98 -9.59 -7.73
N LYS A 184 12.08 -9.42 -8.72
CA LYS A 184 11.07 -8.35 -8.67
C LYS A 184 10.09 -8.53 -7.51
N GLN A 185 9.74 -9.75 -7.16
CA GLN A 185 8.78 -10.04 -6.10
C GLN A 185 9.36 -9.74 -4.71
N LYS A 186 10.66 -9.97 -4.51
CA LYS A 186 11.39 -9.62 -3.27
C LYS A 186 11.44 -8.12 -2.98
N THR A 187 11.36 -7.26 -4.01
CA THR A 187 11.38 -5.80 -3.82
C THR A 187 10.04 -5.23 -3.35
N ARG A 188 8.99 -6.05 -3.28
CA ARG A 188 7.65 -5.64 -2.87
C ARG A 188 7.43 -5.89 -1.40
N TYR A 189 6.77 -4.92 -0.78
CA TYR A 189 6.24 -5.07 0.56
C TYR A 189 4.72 -5.26 0.55
N ALA A 190 4.25 -6.03 1.52
CA ALA A 190 2.84 -6.05 1.89
C ALA A 190 2.68 -5.69 3.37
N ALA A 191 1.59 -5.01 3.70
CA ALA A 191 1.19 -4.77 5.08
C ALA A 191 -0.29 -5.06 5.28
N VAL A 192 -0.65 -5.58 6.44
CA VAL A 192 -2.03 -5.95 6.77
C VAL A 192 -2.40 -5.43 8.15
N PHE A 193 -3.23 -4.40 8.18
CA PHE A 193 -3.85 -3.86 9.39
C PHE A 193 -5.25 -4.46 9.55
N ALA A 194 -5.29 -5.61 10.21
CA ALA A 194 -6.51 -6.33 10.55
C ALA A 194 -6.26 -7.12 11.85
N CYS A 195 -7.25 -7.80 12.42
CA CYS A 195 -7.06 -8.59 13.64
C CYS A 195 -6.29 -9.90 13.37
N LYS A 196 -5.20 -10.17 14.11
CA LYS A 196 -4.41 -11.42 13.99
C LYS A 196 -3.91 -11.71 12.57
N SER A 197 -3.62 -10.67 11.78
CA SER A 197 -3.29 -10.82 10.37
C SER A 197 -2.02 -11.64 10.14
N GLN A 198 -1.08 -11.70 11.09
CA GLN A 198 0.08 -12.58 10.97
C GLN A 198 -0.37 -14.04 10.81
N LYS A 199 -1.30 -14.52 11.62
CA LYS A 199 -1.74 -15.91 11.56
C LYS A 199 -2.43 -16.22 10.23
N TYR A 200 -3.31 -15.34 9.76
CA TYR A 200 -4.21 -15.65 8.65
C TYR A 200 -3.67 -15.26 7.27
N PHE A 201 -2.86 -14.20 7.18
CA PHE A 201 -2.22 -13.78 5.93
C PHE A 201 -0.82 -14.37 5.73
N THR A 202 -0.18 -14.98 6.74
CA THR A 202 1.09 -15.70 6.52
C THR A 202 0.98 -16.76 5.41
N PRO A 203 -0.01 -17.67 5.42
CA PRO A 203 -0.07 -18.72 4.40
C PRO A 203 -0.12 -18.20 2.95
N PRO A 204 -0.98 -17.24 2.57
CA PRO A 204 -0.97 -16.73 1.20
C PRO A 204 0.26 -15.87 0.87
N LEU A 205 0.71 -15.00 1.78
CA LEU A 205 1.79 -14.05 1.47
C LEU A 205 3.18 -14.70 1.43
N SER A 206 3.48 -15.62 2.36
CA SER A 206 4.77 -16.35 2.36
C SER A 206 4.93 -17.21 1.10
N ARG A 207 3.84 -17.83 0.62
CA ARG A 207 3.82 -18.64 -0.60
C ARG A 207 4.01 -17.83 -1.87
N LEU A 208 3.74 -16.53 -1.83
CA LEU A 208 4.03 -15.58 -2.90
C LEU A 208 5.45 -15.01 -2.84
N GLY A 209 6.23 -15.32 -1.79
CA GLY A 209 7.57 -14.78 -1.57
C GLY A 209 7.59 -13.26 -1.36
N ILE A 210 6.49 -12.70 -0.82
CA ILE A 210 6.39 -11.28 -0.48
C ILE A 210 7.09 -11.03 0.85
N THR A 211 7.71 -9.86 1.01
CA THR A 211 8.24 -9.43 2.31
C THR A 211 7.14 -8.71 3.11
N PRO A 212 6.75 -9.20 4.30
CA PRO A 212 5.82 -8.48 5.14
C PRO A 212 6.52 -7.28 5.77
N LEU A 213 5.91 -6.10 5.66
CA LEU A 213 6.36 -4.88 6.33
C LEU A 213 5.74 -4.79 7.73
N ILE A 214 4.42 -4.95 7.82
CA ILE A 214 3.68 -5.01 9.09
C ILE A 214 2.54 -6.03 8.99
N LEU A 215 2.46 -6.90 9.98
CA LEU A 215 1.31 -7.76 10.30
C LEU A 215 0.95 -7.58 11.78
N THR A 216 -0.18 -8.14 12.21
CA THR A 216 -0.66 -8.03 13.59
C THR A 216 -0.77 -9.40 14.26
N LEU A 217 -0.46 -9.46 15.55
CA LEU A 217 -0.46 -10.67 16.37
C LEU A 217 -1.79 -10.87 17.11
N HIS A 218 -2.48 -9.77 17.41
CA HIS A 218 -3.68 -9.77 18.24
C HIS A 218 -4.81 -8.95 17.59
N ARG A 219 -5.94 -8.86 18.30
CA ARG A 219 -7.01 -7.94 17.93
C ARG A 219 -6.52 -6.50 18.10
N MET A 220 -6.87 -5.63 17.16
CA MET A 220 -6.44 -4.24 17.16
C MET A 220 -7.42 -3.39 16.33
N ALA A 221 -7.42 -2.08 16.56
CA ALA A 221 -8.21 -1.12 15.78
C ALA A 221 -7.42 -0.68 14.52
N PRO A 222 -7.82 -1.07 13.29
CA PRO A 222 -7.06 -0.82 12.07
C PRO A 222 -7.23 0.62 11.56
N GLU A 223 -6.77 1.57 12.36
CA GLU A 223 -6.90 3.01 12.13
C GLU A 223 -5.64 3.60 11.49
N ALA A 224 -5.81 4.76 10.86
CA ALA A 224 -4.84 5.29 9.90
C ALA A 224 -3.53 5.80 10.49
N TYR A 225 -3.49 6.15 11.79
CA TYR A 225 -2.27 6.63 12.44
C TYR A 225 -1.14 5.58 12.42
N SER A 226 -1.47 4.29 12.51
CA SER A 226 -0.48 3.22 12.47
C SER A 226 0.03 3.01 11.04
N ILE A 227 -0.85 3.18 10.06
CA ILE A 227 -0.52 3.06 8.63
C ILE A 227 0.36 4.24 8.20
N HIS A 228 0.02 5.44 8.65
CA HIS A 228 0.81 6.65 8.43
C HIS A 228 2.22 6.55 9.02
N ALA A 229 2.35 6.05 10.25
CA ALA A 229 3.65 5.80 10.88
C ALA A 229 4.51 4.79 10.09
N MET A 230 3.90 3.71 9.61
CA MET A 230 4.56 2.72 8.75
C MET A 230 5.04 3.34 7.44
N ILE A 231 4.17 4.08 6.74
CA ILE A 231 4.50 4.72 5.48
C ILE A 231 5.62 5.74 5.67
N SER A 232 5.54 6.56 6.71
CA SER A 232 6.58 7.55 7.03
C SER A 232 7.94 6.89 7.24
N SER A 233 7.97 5.78 7.98
CA SER A 233 9.18 4.99 8.23
C SER A 233 9.76 4.39 6.94
N LEU A 234 8.91 3.75 6.12
CA LEU A 234 9.29 3.21 4.81
C LEU A 234 9.88 4.29 3.89
N LEU A 235 9.25 5.46 3.83
CA LEU A 235 9.72 6.56 2.99
C LEU A 235 11.03 7.17 3.48
N ASN A 236 11.41 6.97 4.74
CA ASN A 236 12.69 7.40 5.30
C ASN A 236 13.78 6.33 5.18
N GLY A 237 13.47 5.15 4.64
CA GLY A 237 14.44 4.06 4.49
C GLY A 237 14.83 3.40 5.82
N GLU A 238 13.96 3.51 6.83
CA GLU A 238 14.19 2.93 8.16
C GLU A 238 14.05 1.41 8.14
N ALA A 239 14.75 0.75 9.06
CA ALA A 239 14.74 -0.71 9.14
C ALA A 239 13.36 -1.25 9.60
N LYS A 240 13.08 -2.53 9.34
CA LYS A 240 11.80 -3.16 9.73
C LYS A 240 11.52 -3.07 11.23
N ASP A 241 12.53 -3.23 12.09
CA ASP A 241 12.37 -3.11 13.54
C ASP A 241 12.05 -1.68 13.99
N GLU A 242 12.65 -0.68 13.35
CA GLU A 242 12.33 0.74 13.58
C GLU A 242 10.91 1.08 13.10
N THR A 243 10.53 0.54 11.94
CA THR A 243 9.17 0.64 11.40
C THR A 243 8.17 0.07 12.40
N ARG A 244 8.42 -1.14 12.92
CA ARG A 244 7.57 -1.78 13.94
C ARG A 244 7.45 -0.92 15.20
N LEU A 245 8.56 -0.37 15.69
CA LEU A 245 8.56 0.49 16.87
C LEU A 245 7.72 1.76 16.65
N LYS A 246 7.85 2.42 15.49
CA LYS A 246 7.05 3.62 15.16
C LYS A 246 5.57 3.32 15.06
N VAL A 247 5.20 2.22 14.39
CA VAL A 247 3.82 1.77 14.27
C VAL A 247 3.21 1.46 15.65
N ALA A 248 3.96 0.74 16.49
CA ALA A 248 3.55 0.40 17.85
C ALA A 248 3.43 1.63 18.75
N THR A 249 4.32 2.62 18.58
CA THR A 249 4.31 3.88 19.34
C THR A 249 3.11 4.74 18.94
N ALA A 250 2.86 4.90 17.64
CA ALA A 250 1.68 5.59 17.13
C ALA A 250 0.40 4.92 17.64
N TYR A 251 0.32 3.59 17.57
CA TYR A 251 -0.82 2.86 18.12
C TYR A 251 -1.05 3.14 19.60
N SER A 252 0.01 3.03 20.42
CA SER A 252 -0.09 3.30 21.85
C SER A 252 -0.56 4.70 22.19
N GLN A 253 -0.16 5.72 21.42
CA GLN A 253 -0.58 7.10 21.64
C GLN A 253 -2.11 7.24 21.53
N TYR A 254 -2.71 6.67 20.49
CA TYR A 254 -4.16 6.78 20.26
C TYR A 254 -4.97 5.83 21.15
N GLN A 255 -4.39 4.67 21.48
CA GLN A 255 -5.01 3.69 22.37
C GLN A 255 -4.72 3.96 23.86
N LYS A 256 -4.05 5.08 24.18
CA LYS A 256 -3.73 5.53 25.55
C LYS A 256 -2.95 4.50 26.37
N LEU A 257 -2.00 3.82 25.73
CA LEU A 257 -1.11 2.86 26.37
C LEU A 257 0.19 3.54 26.82
N SER A 258 0.73 3.15 27.97
CA SER A 258 1.93 3.76 28.56
C SER A 258 3.25 3.35 27.89
N LYS A 259 3.25 2.28 27.11
CA LYS A 259 4.42 1.75 26.39
C LYS A 259 4.05 1.44 24.94
N PRO A 260 5.00 1.46 23.99
CA PRO A 260 4.77 1.02 22.62
C PRO A 260 4.18 -0.39 22.57
N ALA A 261 3.10 -0.58 21.80
CA ALA A 261 2.36 -1.83 21.70
C ALA A 261 3.07 -2.86 20.80
N LEU A 262 4.35 -3.14 21.04
CA LEU A 262 5.18 -4.03 20.22
C LEU A 262 4.61 -5.44 20.14
N HIS A 263 3.89 -5.90 21.16
CA HIS A 263 3.22 -7.20 21.17
C HIS A 263 2.05 -7.28 20.17
N ILE A 264 1.54 -6.16 19.66
CA ILE A 264 0.46 -6.14 18.65
C ILE A 264 1.01 -6.31 17.23
N PHE A 265 2.22 -5.81 16.95
CA PHE A 265 2.76 -5.72 15.60
C PHE A 265 3.97 -6.62 15.41
N THR A 266 4.14 -7.13 14.20
CA THR A 266 5.27 -7.95 13.79
C THR A 266 5.64 -7.63 12.35
N THR A 267 6.90 -7.85 12.02
CA THR A 267 7.41 -7.71 10.66
C THR A 267 7.73 -9.06 10.03
N GLU A 268 7.45 -10.16 10.74
CA GLU A 268 7.78 -11.51 10.33
C GLU A 268 6.52 -12.36 10.18
N TYR A 269 6.60 -13.40 9.36
CA TYR A 269 5.57 -14.42 9.27
C TYR A 269 5.48 -15.25 10.56
N SER A 270 4.37 -15.95 10.76
CA SER A 270 4.29 -16.96 11.82
C SER A 270 5.26 -18.11 11.49
N GLN A 271 6.04 -18.53 12.49
CA GLN A 271 6.87 -19.73 12.40
C GLN A 271 6.00 -21.00 12.37
#